data_AF-A0A927GL73-F1
#
_entry.id   AF-A0A927GL73-F1
#
_cell.length_a   1.000
_cell.length_b   1.000
_cell.length_c   1.000
_cell.angle_alpha   90.00
_cell.angle_beta   90.00
_cell.angle_gamma   90.00
#
_symmetry.space_group_name_H-M   'P 1'
#
loop_
_entity.id
_entity.type
_entity.pdbx_description
1 polymer ?
#
loop_
_entity_poly.entity_id
_entity_poly.type
_entity_poly.pdbx_seq_one_letter_code
_entity_poly.pdbx_strand_id
1 'polypeptide(L)'
;MLRHVDLTKVFFVDIETVPAHGSHDDLPETHRPLWERFSTKRHAKEVADGRTHPELYEKAGLYAEFGKVVCISVGFFRPLKDETLEFRIKSFADDDECEVLRGFASLLARHPPCSYEYRPKLESASKDGYYLCAHNGREFDYGYLGRRMLICGQPIPPMLDIAGHKPWDLPHLLDTMDLWRFGDNKGYISLPLLAGIFGIPSPKDDIDGSQVAHTYWAERNLRRIVTYCEKDVITTARIFLHYTGQKALWPEVQVTHTPWPAVPTMRVMA
;
A
#
# COMPACT_ATOMS: atom_id res chain seq x y z
N MET A 1 -2.60 17.48 16.06
CA MET A 1 -3.27 17.11 14.80
C MET A 1 -3.89 15.72 14.87
N LEU A 2 -3.12 14.66 15.10
CA LEU A 2 -3.66 13.28 15.08
C LEU A 2 -4.53 12.87 16.28
N ARG A 3 -4.49 13.61 17.41
CA ARG A 3 -5.31 13.30 18.60
C ARG A 3 -6.82 13.41 18.37
N HIS A 4 -7.24 14.04 17.27
CA HIS A 4 -8.66 14.16 16.89
C HIS A 4 -9.08 13.11 15.86
N VAL A 5 -8.16 12.28 15.38
CA VAL A 5 -8.48 11.18 14.45
C VAL A 5 -8.99 10.00 15.26
N ASP A 6 -10.25 9.63 15.02
CA ASP A 6 -10.83 8.41 15.57
C ASP A 6 -10.13 7.18 14.95
N LEU A 7 -9.53 6.35 15.80
CA LEU A 7 -8.81 5.14 15.38
C LEU A 7 -9.70 4.17 14.59
N THR A 8 -11.00 4.13 14.87
CA THR A 8 -11.97 3.26 14.19
C THR A 8 -12.32 3.74 12.78
N LYS A 9 -11.85 4.94 12.42
CA LYS A 9 -12.04 5.56 11.10
C LYS A 9 -10.77 5.51 10.24
N VAL A 10 -9.71 4.83 10.68
CA VAL A 10 -8.46 4.72 9.92
C VAL A 10 -8.29 3.31 9.36
N PHE A 11 -8.16 3.23 8.04
CA PHE A 11 -7.66 2.04 7.35
C PHE A 11 -6.14 2.16 7.18
N PHE A 12 -5.39 1.31 7.86
CA PHE A 12 -3.96 1.17 7.67
C PHE A 12 -3.72 0.27 6.46
N VAL A 13 -2.96 0.72 5.48
CA VAL A 13 -2.77 0.03 4.21
C VAL A 13 -1.28 -0.10 3.89
N ASP A 14 -0.96 -1.21 3.26
CA ASP A 14 0.33 -1.48 2.63
C ASP A 14 0.08 -2.33 1.36
N ILE A 15 0.94 -2.18 0.35
CA ILE A 15 0.82 -2.90 -0.93
C ILE A 15 2.12 -3.59 -1.31
N GLU A 16 1.99 -4.75 -1.94
CA GLU A 16 3.12 -5.47 -2.51
C GLU A 16 3.03 -5.53 -4.02
N THR A 17 4.12 -5.14 -4.65
CA THR A 17 4.23 -5.01 -6.09
C THR A 17 5.38 -5.85 -6.62
N VAL A 18 5.19 -6.39 -7.82
CA VAL A 18 6.19 -7.19 -8.53
C VAL A 18 6.28 -6.71 -9.98
N PRO A 19 7.38 -6.97 -10.69
CA PRO A 19 7.41 -6.84 -12.14
C PRO A 19 6.19 -7.54 -12.77
N ALA A 20 5.55 -6.92 -13.76
CA ALA A 20 4.35 -7.47 -14.40
C ALA A 20 4.60 -8.83 -15.05
N HIS A 21 5.84 -9.07 -15.47
CA HIS A 21 6.34 -10.32 -16.00
C HIS A 21 7.55 -10.81 -15.19
N GLY A 22 7.83 -12.11 -15.18
CA GLY A 22 8.89 -12.69 -14.36
C GLY A 22 10.30 -12.23 -14.73
N SER A 23 10.52 -11.90 -16.00
CA SER A 23 11.78 -11.40 -16.52
C SER A 23 11.57 -10.40 -17.65
N HIS A 24 12.65 -9.71 -18.03
CA HIS A 24 12.63 -8.83 -19.20
C HIS A 24 12.30 -9.62 -20.50
N ASP A 25 12.70 -10.89 -20.57
CA ASP A 25 12.44 -11.73 -21.74
C ASP A 25 11.00 -12.20 -21.85
N ASP A 26 10.22 -12.04 -20.79
CA ASP A 26 8.79 -12.31 -20.79
C ASP A 26 7.96 -11.09 -21.17
N LEU A 27 8.59 -9.91 -21.36
CA LEU A 27 7.90 -8.71 -21.81
C LEU A 27 7.32 -8.90 -23.22
N PRO A 28 6.08 -8.42 -23.46
CA PRO A 28 5.55 -8.29 -24.80
C PRO A 28 6.50 -7.49 -25.69
N GLU A 29 6.63 -7.87 -26.96
CA GLU A 29 7.53 -7.20 -27.91
C GLU A 29 7.26 -5.69 -28.00
N THR A 30 5.99 -5.29 -27.88
CA THR A 30 5.57 -3.88 -27.87
C THR A 30 6.01 -3.10 -26.63
N HIS A 31 6.28 -3.78 -25.51
CA HIS A 31 6.61 -3.17 -24.23
C HIS A 31 8.12 -3.05 -23.99
N ARG A 32 8.95 -3.90 -24.62
CA ARG A 32 10.42 -3.82 -24.53
C ARG A 32 10.98 -2.43 -24.86
N PRO A 33 10.67 -1.81 -26.03
CA PRO A 33 11.19 -0.47 -26.33
C PRO A 33 10.66 0.61 -25.38
N LEU A 34 9.49 0.41 -24.78
CA LEU A 34 8.95 1.33 -23.76
C LEU A 34 9.77 1.23 -22.46
N TRP A 35 10.09 0.01 -22.02
CA TRP A 35 10.94 -0.22 -20.85
C TRP A 35 12.36 0.33 -21.06
N GLU A 36 12.97 0.08 -22.20
CA GLU A 36 14.31 0.60 -22.53
C GLU A 36 14.35 2.13 -22.44
N ARG A 37 13.40 2.82 -23.08
CA ARG A 37 13.32 4.28 -23.03
C ARG A 37 13.05 4.80 -21.62
N PHE A 38 12.16 4.14 -20.88
CA PHE A 38 11.82 4.53 -19.52
C PHE A 38 13.01 4.35 -18.57
N SER A 39 13.61 3.17 -18.56
CA SER A 39 14.73 2.80 -17.69
C SER A 39 15.99 3.61 -17.98
N THR A 40 16.28 3.91 -19.25
CA THR A 40 17.38 4.82 -19.64
C THR A 40 17.30 6.16 -18.91
N LYS A 41 16.11 6.75 -18.85
CA LYS A 41 15.91 8.05 -18.19
C LYS A 41 15.87 7.91 -16.67
N ARG A 42 15.14 6.91 -16.16
CA ARG A 42 14.86 6.77 -14.73
C ARG A 42 16.04 6.24 -13.92
N HIS A 43 16.90 5.45 -14.57
CA HIS A 43 18.09 4.80 -14.03
C HIS A 43 19.35 5.23 -14.80
N ALA A 44 19.41 6.49 -15.24
CA ALA A 44 20.50 7.00 -16.06
C ALA A 44 21.89 6.79 -15.43
N LYS A 45 21.97 6.84 -14.09
CA LYS A 45 23.20 6.55 -13.36
C LYS A 45 23.58 5.08 -13.49
N GLU A 46 22.67 4.16 -13.20
CA GLU A 46 22.94 2.73 -13.32
C GLU A 46 23.28 2.31 -14.76
N VAL A 47 22.64 2.91 -15.76
CA VAL A 47 22.97 2.70 -17.18
C VAL A 47 24.36 3.23 -17.51
N ALA A 48 24.73 4.42 -17.00
CA ALA A 48 26.09 4.94 -17.15
C ALA A 48 27.15 4.07 -16.46
N ASP A 49 26.77 3.42 -15.36
CA ASP A 49 27.58 2.43 -14.64
C ASP A 49 27.62 1.05 -15.34
N GLY A 50 26.98 0.91 -16.51
CA GLY A 50 27.04 -0.27 -17.37
C GLY A 50 25.92 -1.29 -17.17
N ARG A 51 24.91 -1.02 -16.32
CA ARG A 51 23.77 -1.91 -16.16
C ARG A 51 22.89 -1.90 -17.40
N THR A 52 22.51 -3.09 -17.86
CA THR A 52 21.67 -3.30 -19.04
C THR A 52 20.18 -3.12 -18.70
N HIS A 53 19.35 -2.83 -19.71
CA HIS A 53 17.89 -2.73 -19.52
C HIS A 53 17.25 -4.01 -18.97
N PRO A 54 17.66 -5.23 -19.41
CA PRO A 54 17.18 -6.47 -18.80
C PRO A 54 17.53 -6.60 -17.31
N GLU A 55 18.74 -6.26 -16.90
CA GLU A 55 19.13 -6.31 -15.48
C GLU A 55 18.36 -5.30 -14.63
N LEU A 56 18.03 -4.13 -15.18
CA LEU A 56 17.25 -3.12 -14.48
C LEU A 56 15.78 -3.54 -14.30
N TYR A 57 15.30 -4.53 -15.05
CA TYR A 57 13.91 -4.97 -15.00
C TYR A 57 13.50 -5.55 -13.64
N GLU A 58 14.46 -5.96 -12.80
CA GLU A 58 14.19 -6.31 -11.39
C GLU A 58 13.46 -5.18 -10.63
N LYS A 59 13.66 -3.92 -11.04
CA LYS A 59 13.05 -2.73 -10.44
C LYS A 59 11.67 -2.40 -11.03
N ALA A 60 11.20 -3.14 -12.03
CA ALA A 60 9.95 -2.83 -12.73
C ALA A 60 8.73 -2.80 -11.80
N GLY A 61 8.75 -3.58 -10.71
CA GLY A 61 7.71 -3.56 -9.68
C GLY A 61 7.48 -2.17 -9.07
N LEU A 62 8.51 -1.32 -9.01
CA LEU A 62 8.43 0.05 -8.46
C LEU A 62 7.68 1.03 -9.37
N TYR A 63 7.32 0.62 -10.58
CA TYR A 63 6.70 1.47 -11.59
C TYR A 63 5.37 0.89 -12.02
N ALA A 64 4.28 1.63 -11.80
CA ALA A 64 2.94 1.17 -12.13
C ALA A 64 2.77 0.86 -13.62
N GLU A 65 3.65 1.36 -14.50
CA GLU A 65 3.64 1.08 -15.93
C GLU A 65 4.18 -0.32 -16.27
N PHE A 66 5.03 -0.91 -15.41
CA PHE A 66 5.75 -2.16 -15.68
C PHE A 66 5.66 -3.20 -14.55
N GLY A 67 5.03 -2.85 -13.44
CA GLY A 67 4.74 -3.74 -12.32
C GLY A 67 3.26 -4.13 -12.26
N LYS A 68 2.91 -4.94 -11.26
CA LYS A 68 1.55 -5.27 -10.87
C LYS A 68 1.45 -5.42 -9.34
N VAL A 69 0.28 -5.14 -8.79
CA VAL A 69 -0.06 -5.35 -7.38
C VAL A 69 -0.50 -6.80 -7.18
N VAL A 70 0.17 -7.52 -6.28
CA VAL A 70 -0.15 -8.93 -5.96
C VAL A 70 -0.77 -9.09 -4.58
N CYS A 71 -0.56 -8.11 -3.69
CA CYS A 71 -1.18 -8.10 -2.37
C CYS A 71 -1.47 -6.67 -1.93
N ILE A 72 -2.62 -6.48 -1.27
CA ILE A 72 -2.98 -5.27 -0.52
C ILE A 72 -3.46 -5.74 0.84
N SER A 73 -2.77 -5.37 1.92
CA SER A 73 -3.24 -5.63 3.28
C SER A 73 -3.88 -4.38 3.87
N VAL A 74 -4.97 -4.57 4.61
CA VAL A 74 -5.69 -3.50 5.30
C VAL A 74 -5.94 -3.89 6.74
N GLY A 75 -5.58 -3.00 7.65
CA GLY A 75 -5.82 -3.12 9.09
C GLY A 75 -6.73 -2.00 9.58
N PHE A 76 -7.62 -2.27 10.53
CA PHE A 76 -8.46 -1.25 11.14
C PHE A 76 -8.88 -1.65 12.56
N PHE A 77 -9.04 -0.64 13.41
CA PHE A 77 -9.54 -0.84 14.77
C PHE A 77 -11.08 -0.91 14.76
N ARG A 78 -11.65 -1.78 15.60
CA ARG A 78 -13.08 -1.74 15.94
C ARG A 78 -13.28 -2.03 17.43
N PRO A 79 -14.30 -1.42 18.07
CA PRO A 79 -14.65 -1.75 19.43
C PRO A 79 -15.25 -3.17 19.49
N LEU A 80 -14.90 -3.89 20.55
CA LEU A 80 -15.53 -5.13 20.98
C LEU A 80 -16.67 -4.84 21.97
N LYS A 81 -17.43 -5.88 22.33
CA LYS A 81 -18.60 -5.75 23.23
C LYS A 81 -18.22 -5.27 24.63
N ASP A 82 -16.99 -5.51 25.05
CA ASP A 82 -16.42 -5.13 26.34
C ASP A 82 -15.63 -3.81 26.28
N GLU A 83 -15.82 -3.02 25.21
CA GLU A 83 -15.12 -1.75 24.95
C GLU A 83 -13.60 -1.88 24.69
N THR A 84 -13.05 -3.09 24.67
CA THR A 84 -11.67 -3.31 24.20
C THR A 84 -11.59 -3.17 22.68
N LEU A 85 -10.38 -2.98 22.14
CA LEU A 85 -10.17 -2.82 20.70
C LEU A 85 -9.72 -4.13 20.05
N GLU A 86 -10.35 -4.48 18.95
CA GLU A 86 -9.82 -5.46 18.01
C GLU A 86 -9.12 -4.72 16.86
N PHE A 87 -7.92 -5.17 16.49
CA PHE A 87 -7.28 -4.78 15.24
C PHE A 87 -7.50 -5.88 14.21
N ARG A 88 -8.40 -5.62 13.28
CA ARG A 88 -8.80 -6.56 12.24
C ARG A 88 -7.98 -6.35 11.00
N ILE A 89 -7.38 -7.42 10.50
CA ILE A 89 -6.56 -7.44 9.30
C ILE A 89 -7.30 -8.19 8.20
N LYS A 90 -7.22 -7.68 6.98
CA LYS A 90 -7.76 -8.28 5.77
C LYS A 90 -6.82 -8.03 4.62
N SER A 91 -6.45 -9.06 3.88
CA SER A 91 -5.58 -8.94 2.71
C SER A 91 -6.31 -9.36 1.44
N PHE A 92 -6.16 -8.58 0.37
CA PHE A 92 -6.59 -8.91 -0.98
C PHE A 92 -5.35 -9.37 -1.74
N ALA A 93 -5.31 -10.62 -2.19
CA ALA A 93 -4.16 -11.17 -2.89
C ALA A 93 -4.61 -12.23 -3.88
N ASP A 94 -4.07 -12.15 -5.09
CA ASP A 94 -4.35 -13.04 -6.21
C ASP A 94 -3.24 -12.90 -7.27
N ASP A 95 -3.13 -13.87 -8.18
CA ASP A 95 -2.28 -13.74 -9.35
C ASP A 95 -2.86 -12.77 -10.40
N ASP A 96 -4.19 -12.67 -10.44
CA ASP A 96 -4.95 -11.66 -11.18
C ASP A 96 -5.04 -10.36 -10.37
N GLU A 97 -4.20 -9.39 -10.74
CA GLU A 97 -4.19 -8.05 -10.13
C GLU A 97 -5.57 -7.39 -10.17
N CYS A 98 -6.36 -7.60 -11.22
CA CYS A 98 -7.65 -6.94 -11.33
C CYS A 98 -8.65 -7.46 -10.28
N GLU A 99 -8.54 -8.73 -9.85
CA GLU A 99 -9.31 -9.23 -8.70
C GLU A 99 -8.86 -8.58 -7.39
N VAL A 100 -7.54 -8.43 -7.18
CA VAL A 100 -6.97 -7.76 -6.00
C VAL A 100 -7.49 -6.33 -5.89
N LEU A 101 -7.35 -5.55 -6.97
CA LEU A 101 -7.77 -4.15 -7.03
C LEU A 101 -9.28 -4.00 -6.85
N ARG A 102 -10.09 -4.89 -7.46
CA ARG A 102 -11.55 -4.84 -7.34
C ARG A 102 -12.01 -5.13 -5.92
N GLY A 103 -11.39 -6.10 -5.25
CA GLY A 103 -11.64 -6.41 -3.85
C GLY A 103 -11.38 -5.21 -2.95
N PHE A 104 -10.24 -4.54 -3.14
CA PHE A 104 -9.89 -3.35 -2.38
C PHE A 104 -10.78 -2.14 -2.72
N ALA A 105 -11.05 -1.88 -3.99
CA ALA A 105 -11.97 -0.82 -4.43
C ALA A 105 -13.37 -0.99 -3.83
N SER A 106 -13.86 -2.23 -3.72
CA SER A 106 -15.15 -2.55 -3.08
C SER A 106 -15.15 -2.29 -1.57
N LEU A 107 -13.99 -2.36 -0.90
CA LEU A 107 -13.85 -1.88 0.47
C LEU A 107 -13.96 -0.36 0.51
N LEU A 108 -13.19 0.35 -0.32
CA LEU A 108 -13.13 1.82 -0.29
C LEU A 108 -14.45 2.48 -0.72
N ALA A 109 -15.17 1.89 -1.68
CA ALA A 109 -16.45 2.43 -2.16
C ALA A 109 -17.53 2.52 -1.06
N ARG A 110 -17.40 1.74 0.03
CA ARG A 110 -18.32 1.76 1.17
C ARG A 110 -17.93 2.77 2.26
N HIS A 111 -16.78 3.42 2.12
CA HIS A 111 -16.19 4.27 3.15
C HIS A 111 -15.74 5.59 2.50
N PRO A 112 -16.57 6.64 2.53
CA PRO A 112 -16.22 7.93 1.92
C PRO A 112 -14.99 8.55 2.59
N PRO A 113 -14.14 9.29 1.85
CA PRO A 113 -12.98 9.96 2.43
C PRO A 113 -13.39 11.03 3.46
N CYS A 114 -12.58 11.21 4.50
CA CYS A 114 -12.75 12.29 5.46
C CYS A 114 -12.42 13.68 4.84
N SER A 115 -13.17 14.71 5.23
CA SER A 115 -12.86 16.12 4.90
C SER A 115 -12.84 17.01 6.14
N TYR A 116 -12.05 18.09 6.09
CA TYR A 116 -12.19 19.21 7.04
C TYR A 116 -13.50 19.98 6.77
N GLU A 117 -14.19 20.39 7.83
CA GLU A 117 -15.57 20.90 7.83
C GLU A 117 -15.83 22.14 6.95
N TYR A 118 -14.83 22.99 6.70
CA TYR A 118 -15.09 24.35 6.21
C TYR A 118 -15.28 24.47 4.68
N ARG A 119 -14.89 23.46 3.89
CA ARG A 119 -15.21 23.30 2.45
C ARG A 119 -14.58 21.99 1.94
N PRO A 120 -15.37 20.93 1.73
CA PRO A 120 -14.84 19.72 1.11
C PRO A 120 -14.34 20.04 -0.30
N LYS A 121 -13.08 19.71 -0.57
CA LYS A 121 -12.47 19.83 -1.90
C LYS A 121 -12.72 18.60 -2.76
N LEU A 122 -13.11 17.51 -2.13
CA LEU A 122 -13.60 16.29 -2.75
C LEU A 122 -15.11 16.21 -2.54
N GLU A 123 -15.88 16.18 -3.62
CA GLU A 123 -17.35 16.12 -3.56
C GLU A 123 -17.86 14.89 -2.79
N SER A 124 -17.16 13.78 -2.92
CA SER A 124 -17.46 12.51 -2.27
C SER A 124 -17.04 12.43 -0.79
N ALA A 125 -16.44 13.49 -0.23
CA ALA A 125 -15.93 13.47 1.13
C ALA A 125 -16.99 13.83 2.18
N SER A 126 -16.84 13.25 3.37
CA SER A 126 -17.73 13.46 4.51
C SER A 126 -16.95 13.80 5.77
N LYS A 127 -17.55 14.57 6.69
CA LYS A 127 -16.98 14.82 8.02
C LYS A 127 -16.78 13.51 8.80
N ASP A 128 -17.74 12.60 8.70
CA ASP A 128 -17.71 11.28 9.36
C ASP A 128 -17.05 10.20 8.49
N GLY A 129 -16.31 10.64 7.46
CA GLY A 129 -15.57 9.79 6.54
C GLY A 129 -14.39 9.10 7.19
N TYR A 130 -13.63 8.40 6.35
CA TYR A 130 -12.55 7.52 6.75
C TYR A 130 -11.21 8.05 6.22
N TYR A 131 -10.15 7.63 6.89
CA TYR A 131 -8.77 7.89 6.52
C TYR A 131 -8.14 6.63 5.93
N LEU A 132 -7.21 6.82 5.01
CA LEU A 132 -6.30 5.79 4.54
C LEU A 132 -4.90 6.18 5.01
N CYS A 133 -4.23 5.30 5.74
CA CYS A 133 -2.92 5.56 6.35
C CYS A 133 -1.91 4.52 5.90
N ALA A 134 -0.83 4.97 5.27
CA ALA A 134 0.26 4.14 4.82
C ALA A 134 1.59 4.60 5.42
N HIS A 135 2.67 3.92 5.06
CA HIS A 135 4.03 4.39 5.25
C HIS A 135 4.64 4.69 3.89
N ASN A 136 4.89 5.96 3.58
CA ASN A 136 5.32 6.43 2.25
C ASN A 136 4.27 6.26 1.12
N GLY A 137 2.99 6.14 1.48
CA GLY A 137 1.91 6.01 0.51
C GLY A 137 1.70 7.22 -0.37
N ARG A 138 2.09 8.43 0.07
CA ARG A 138 1.99 9.64 -0.78
C ARG A 138 2.96 9.63 -1.95
N GLU A 139 4.14 9.04 -1.78
CA GLU A 139 5.13 8.92 -2.84
C GLU A 139 4.99 7.61 -3.64
N PHE A 140 4.26 6.63 -3.10
CA PHE A 140 4.13 5.31 -3.71
C PHE A 140 2.68 4.82 -3.80
N ASP A 141 2.14 4.24 -2.72
CA ASP A 141 0.95 3.40 -2.71
C ASP A 141 -0.27 4.03 -3.39
N TYR A 142 -0.65 5.26 -2.99
CA TYR A 142 -1.91 5.87 -3.42
C TYR A 142 -1.94 6.12 -4.93
N GLY A 143 -0.85 6.70 -5.45
CA GLY A 143 -0.70 6.96 -6.88
C GLY A 143 -0.43 5.68 -7.69
N TYR A 144 0.21 4.68 -7.10
CA TYR A 144 0.43 3.38 -7.74
C TYR A 144 -0.90 2.66 -7.95
N LEU A 145 -1.70 2.53 -6.88
CA LEU A 145 -3.03 1.90 -6.92
C LEU A 145 -3.95 2.57 -7.94
N GLY A 146 -4.02 3.90 -7.93
CA GLY A 146 -4.83 4.64 -8.91
C GLY A 146 -4.43 4.33 -10.36
N ARG A 147 -3.13 4.34 -10.67
CA ARG A 147 -2.63 3.99 -12.02
C ARG A 147 -2.94 2.55 -12.41
N ARG A 148 -2.76 1.58 -11.49
CA ARG A 148 -3.04 0.17 -11.77
C ARG A 148 -4.53 -0.10 -11.93
N MET A 149 -5.40 0.59 -11.19
CA MET A 149 -6.85 0.52 -11.40
C MET A 149 -7.26 1.01 -12.80
N LEU A 150 -6.65 2.10 -13.29
CA LEU A 150 -6.86 2.56 -14.68
C LEU A 150 -6.40 1.52 -15.70
N ILE A 151 -5.25 0.88 -15.47
CA ILE A 151 -4.71 -0.17 -16.35
C ILE A 151 -5.64 -1.40 -16.39
N CYS A 152 -6.23 -1.77 -15.25
CA CYS A 152 -7.27 -2.80 -15.16
C CYS A 152 -8.66 -2.34 -15.68
N GLY A 153 -8.81 -1.11 -16.16
CA GLY A 153 -10.08 -0.55 -16.64
C GLY A 153 -11.15 -0.38 -15.54
N GLN A 154 -10.73 -0.22 -14.29
CA GLN A 154 -11.61 -0.12 -13.13
C GLN A 154 -11.91 1.33 -12.75
N PRO A 155 -13.12 1.62 -12.22
CA PRO A 155 -13.42 2.94 -11.68
C PRO A 155 -12.55 3.23 -10.45
N ILE A 156 -12.04 4.45 -10.35
CA ILE A 156 -11.25 4.89 -9.20
C ILE A 156 -12.18 5.16 -8.01
N PRO A 157 -11.95 4.54 -6.85
CA PRO A 157 -12.78 4.79 -5.68
C PRO A 157 -12.53 6.21 -5.14
N PRO A 158 -13.54 6.86 -4.54
CA PRO A 158 -13.43 8.22 -3.98
C PRO A 158 -12.19 8.52 -3.13
N MET A 159 -11.69 7.55 -2.36
CA MET A 159 -10.48 7.74 -1.55
C MET A 159 -9.20 7.92 -2.38
N LEU A 160 -9.15 7.36 -3.59
CA LEU A 160 -7.99 7.37 -4.49
C LEU A 160 -8.20 8.31 -5.70
N ASP A 161 -9.35 8.97 -5.81
CA ASP A 161 -9.59 10.00 -6.82
C ASP A 161 -8.92 11.32 -6.40
N ILE A 162 -7.60 11.34 -6.56
CA ILE A 162 -6.71 12.36 -5.98
C ILE A 162 -6.07 13.26 -7.06
N ALA A 163 -6.28 12.94 -8.33
CA ALA A 163 -5.68 13.66 -9.44
C ALA A 163 -6.16 15.11 -9.46
N GLY A 164 -5.24 16.07 -9.65
CA GLY A 164 -5.56 17.50 -9.68
C GLY A 164 -5.72 18.17 -8.29
N HIS A 165 -5.71 17.40 -7.20
CA HIS A 165 -5.75 17.95 -5.85
C HIS A 165 -4.36 18.21 -5.28
N LYS A 166 -4.24 19.26 -4.46
CA LYS A 166 -2.99 19.53 -3.73
C LYS A 166 -2.89 18.61 -2.51
N PRO A 167 -1.69 18.30 -1.99
CA PRO A 167 -1.55 17.37 -0.86
C PRO A 167 -2.39 17.73 0.38
N TRP A 168 -2.53 19.02 0.69
CA TRP A 168 -3.33 19.53 1.81
C TRP A 168 -4.85 19.54 1.55
N ASP A 169 -5.27 19.23 0.33
CA ASP A 169 -6.68 19.07 -0.06
C ASP A 169 -7.17 17.63 0.19
N LEU A 170 -6.25 16.74 0.56
CA LEU A 170 -6.45 15.31 0.73
C LEU A 170 -6.14 14.91 2.19
N PRO A 171 -6.92 15.39 3.17
CA PRO A 171 -6.64 15.15 4.58
C PRO A 171 -6.94 13.71 5.02
N HIS A 172 -7.72 12.97 4.24
CA HIS A 172 -7.98 11.56 4.46
C HIS A 172 -6.77 10.67 4.19
N LEU A 173 -5.78 11.14 3.40
CA LEU A 173 -4.55 10.40 3.13
C LEU A 173 -3.50 10.70 4.20
N LEU A 174 -3.38 9.83 5.19
CA LEU A 174 -2.35 9.91 6.22
C LEU A 174 -1.11 9.15 5.77
N ASP A 175 0.06 9.63 6.18
CA ASP A 175 1.33 8.99 5.84
C ASP A 175 2.27 9.08 7.04
N THR A 176 2.66 7.92 7.58
CA THR A 176 3.52 7.87 8.77
C THR A 176 4.94 8.38 8.50
N MET A 177 5.45 8.27 7.27
CA MET A 177 6.74 8.86 6.90
C MET A 177 6.65 10.39 6.84
N ASP A 178 5.58 10.94 6.28
CA ASP A 178 5.40 12.41 6.27
C ASP A 178 5.17 12.98 7.67
N LEU A 179 4.43 12.25 8.52
CA LEU A 179 4.24 12.63 9.91
C LEU A 179 5.57 12.64 10.68
N TRP A 180 6.48 11.70 10.40
CA TRP A 180 7.83 11.68 10.98
C TRP A 180 8.68 12.88 10.56
N ARG A 181 8.52 13.35 9.31
CA ARG A 181 9.38 14.40 8.76
C ARG A 181 9.24 15.74 9.48
N PHE A 182 8.14 16.00 10.19
CA PHE A 182 7.85 17.31 10.80
C PHE A 182 8.07 18.50 9.84
N GLY A 183 7.83 18.30 8.54
CA GLY A 183 8.06 19.29 7.49
C GLY A 183 9.51 19.39 6.95
N ASP A 184 10.44 18.57 7.43
CA ASP A 184 11.80 18.49 6.90
C ASP A 184 11.87 17.68 5.58
N ASN A 185 12.69 18.17 4.65
CA ASN A 185 12.98 17.52 3.38
C ASN A 185 14.05 16.43 3.48
N LYS A 186 14.69 16.25 4.64
CA LYS A 186 15.73 15.23 4.87
C LYS A 186 15.28 14.09 5.78
N GLY A 187 14.06 14.15 6.32
CA GLY A 187 13.54 13.19 7.29
C GLY A 187 13.01 11.88 6.69
N TYR A 188 13.46 11.42 5.53
CA TYR A 188 13.00 10.12 5.00
C TYR A 188 13.47 8.99 5.93
N ILE A 189 12.54 8.10 6.29
CA ILE A 189 12.82 7.00 7.22
C ILE A 189 12.09 5.75 6.76
N SER A 190 12.77 4.60 6.80
CA SER A 190 12.13 3.33 6.48
C SER A 190 11.26 2.84 7.65
N LEU A 191 10.20 2.09 7.33
CA LEU A 191 9.29 1.49 8.32
C LEU A 191 10.05 0.69 9.40
N PRO A 192 11.05 -0.16 9.08
CA PRO A 192 11.79 -0.90 10.08
C PRO A 192 12.65 -0.02 10.99
N LEU A 193 13.27 1.03 10.44
CA LEU A 193 14.07 1.95 11.25
C LEU A 193 13.18 2.71 12.23
N LEU A 194 12.04 3.19 11.75
CA LEU A 194 11.05 3.90 12.57
C LEU A 194 10.45 2.98 13.66
N ALA A 195 10.12 1.74 13.31
CA ALA A 195 9.66 0.74 14.27
C ALA A 195 10.71 0.47 15.36
N GLY A 196 11.98 0.29 14.96
CA GLY A 196 13.09 0.07 15.89
C GLY A 196 13.30 1.23 16.87
N ILE A 197 13.22 2.48 16.40
CA ILE A 197 13.31 3.67 17.26
C ILE A 197 12.19 3.69 18.32
N PHE A 198 11.00 3.22 17.96
CA PHE A 198 9.86 3.14 18.88
C PHE A 198 9.83 1.88 19.75
N GLY A 199 10.80 0.98 19.62
CA GLY A 199 10.81 -0.29 20.35
C GLY A 199 9.69 -1.24 19.92
N ILE A 200 9.18 -1.06 18.69
CA ILE A 200 8.22 -1.96 18.05
C ILE A 200 9.04 -3.09 17.41
N PRO A 201 8.78 -4.38 17.74
CA PRO A 201 9.38 -5.50 17.05
C PRO A 201 9.29 -5.32 15.54
N SER A 202 10.44 -5.45 14.88
CA SER A 202 10.54 -5.29 13.43
C SER A 202 9.64 -6.31 12.72
N PRO A 203 9.00 -5.93 11.60
CA PRO A 203 8.29 -6.90 10.75
C PRO A 203 9.25 -7.89 10.04
N LYS A 204 10.55 -7.56 9.98
CA LYS A 204 11.57 -8.23 9.17
C LYS A 204 12.19 -9.49 9.77
N ASP A 205 11.41 -10.54 9.90
CA ASP A 205 11.93 -11.85 10.33
C ASP A 205 12.10 -12.86 9.18
N ASP A 206 11.59 -12.57 7.98
CA ASP A 206 11.48 -13.56 6.88
C ASP A 206 11.92 -13.04 5.49
N ILE A 207 11.27 -11.98 4.98
CA ILE A 207 11.64 -11.31 3.71
C ILE A 207 11.66 -9.78 3.87
N ASP A 208 12.20 -9.08 2.87
CA ASP A 208 12.08 -7.63 2.71
C ASP A 208 11.61 -7.27 1.29
N GLY A 209 11.27 -6.01 1.05
CA GLY A 209 10.74 -5.52 -0.23
C GLY A 209 11.57 -5.88 -1.47
N SER A 210 12.89 -6.07 -1.36
CA SER A 210 13.73 -6.49 -2.50
C SER A 210 13.54 -7.96 -2.88
N GLN A 211 13.01 -8.78 -1.96
CA GLN A 211 12.82 -10.22 -2.12
C GLN A 211 11.39 -10.58 -2.57
N VAL A 212 10.46 -9.62 -2.62
CA VAL A 212 9.04 -9.85 -2.97
C VAL A 212 8.90 -10.40 -4.39
N ALA A 213 9.62 -9.83 -5.36
CA ALA A 213 9.60 -10.30 -6.75
C ALA A 213 10.11 -11.74 -6.88
N HIS A 214 11.21 -12.09 -6.19
CA HIS A 214 11.74 -13.45 -6.17
C HIS A 214 10.74 -14.43 -5.51
N THR A 215 10.19 -14.06 -4.36
CA THR A 215 9.20 -14.86 -3.63
C THR A 215 7.96 -15.14 -4.48
N TYR A 216 7.53 -14.16 -5.28
CA TYR A 216 6.38 -14.31 -6.16
C TYR A 216 6.70 -15.17 -7.39
N TRP A 217 7.72 -14.80 -8.17
CA TRP A 217 7.98 -15.42 -9.47
C TRP A 217 8.73 -16.75 -9.40
N ALA A 218 9.72 -16.85 -8.51
CA ALA A 218 10.56 -18.04 -8.37
C ALA A 218 9.96 -19.03 -7.35
N GLU A 219 9.62 -18.56 -6.16
CA GLU A 219 9.12 -19.45 -5.09
C GLU A 219 7.62 -19.74 -5.20
N ARG A 220 6.87 -18.96 -6.00
CA ARG A 220 5.40 -19.07 -6.14
C ARG A 220 4.67 -19.03 -4.79
N ASN A 221 5.17 -18.21 -3.88
CA ASN A 221 4.71 -18.19 -2.49
C ASN A 221 3.98 -16.89 -2.14
N LEU A 222 2.81 -16.69 -2.76
CA LEU A 222 1.96 -15.52 -2.50
C LEU A 222 1.56 -15.40 -1.03
N ARG A 223 1.37 -16.53 -0.32
CA ARG A 223 1.02 -16.54 1.10
C ARG A 223 2.11 -15.89 1.97
N ARG A 224 3.39 -16.11 1.66
CA ARG A 224 4.52 -15.48 2.37
C ARG A 224 4.52 -13.97 2.18
N ILE A 225 4.19 -13.49 0.98
CA ILE A 225 4.02 -12.06 0.66
C ILE A 225 2.85 -11.46 1.44
N VAL A 226 1.71 -12.17 1.53
CA VAL A 226 0.57 -11.74 2.34
C VAL A 226 0.99 -11.56 3.81
N THR A 227 1.65 -12.55 4.40
CA THR A 227 2.11 -12.47 5.80
C THR A 227 3.09 -11.31 6.01
N TYR A 228 3.96 -11.03 5.04
CA TYR A 228 4.87 -9.88 5.10
C TYR A 228 4.09 -8.55 5.10
N CYS A 229 3.18 -8.36 4.15
CA CYS A 229 2.35 -7.16 4.03
C CYS A 229 1.45 -6.94 5.26
N GLU A 230 0.88 -8.00 5.84
CA GLU A 230 0.10 -7.93 7.08
C GLU A 230 0.94 -7.43 8.26
N LYS A 231 2.22 -7.84 8.36
CA LYS A 231 3.15 -7.36 9.39
C LYS A 231 3.48 -5.88 9.22
N ASP A 232 3.63 -5.39 7.99
CA ASP A 232 3.88 -3.97 7.71
C ASP A 232 2.66 -3.10 8.06
N VAL A 233 1.44 -3.59 7.81
CA VAL A 233 0.19 -2.95 8.27
C VAL A 233 0.11 -2.88 9.80
N ILE A 234 0.40 -3.98 10.51
CA ILE A 234 0.44 -4.01 11.98
C ILE A 234 1.46 -2.99 12.49
N THR A 235 2.65 -2.97 11.88
CA THR A 235 3.75 -2.08 12.28
C THR A 235 3.37 -0.62 12.09
N THR A 236 2.75 -0.29 10.95
CA THR A 236 2.25 1.05 10.63
C THR A 236 1.17 1.51 11.62
N ALA A 237 0.22 0.65 11.98
CA ALA A 237 -0.79 0.95 13.00
C ALA A 237 -0.17 1.22 14.38
N ARG A 238 0.83 0.43 14.78
CA ARG A 238 1.55 0.64 16.06
C ARG A 238 2.32 1.95 16.07
N ILE A 239 3.02 2.29 14.98
CA ILE A 239 3.67 3.60 14.81
C ILE A 239 2.64 4.73 14.94
N PHE A 240 1.46 4.57 14.33
CA PHE A 240 0.40 5.56 14.46
C PHE A 240 -0.07 5.75 15.90
N LEU A 241 -0.19 4.67 16.69
CA LEU A 241 -0.47 4.77 18.12
C LEU A 241 0.61 5.53 18.89
N HIS A 242 1.89 5.40 18.51
CA HIS A 242 2.96 6.22 19.08
C HIS A 242 2.76 7.71 18.78
N TYR A 243 2.45 8.07 17.53
CA TYR A 243 2.22 9.47 17.16
C TYR A 243 1.00 10.10 17.83
N THR A 244 -0.03 9.30 18.12
CA THR A 244 -1.22 9.79 18.83
C THR A 244 -1.07 9.79 20.34
N GLY A 245 0.02 9.23 20.88
CA GLY A 245 0.24 9.07 22.33
C GLY A 245 -0.55 7.92 22.95
N GLN A 246 -1.09 7.02 22.14
CA GLN A 246 -1.96 5.90 22.52
C GLN A 246 -1.24 4.54 22.46
N LYS A 247 0.09 4.52 22.49
CA LYS A 247 0.90 3.28 22.43
C LYS A 247 0.50 2.24 23.48
N ALA A 248 0.00 2.69 24.64
CA ALA A 248 -0.40 1.85 25.76
C ALA A 248 -1.65 1.00 25.45
N LEU A 249 -2.40 1.30 24.38
CA LEU A 249 -3.53 0.48 23.94
C LEU A 249 -3.09 -0.87 23.35
N TRP A 250 -1.94 -0.92 22.67
CA TRP A 250 -1.55 -2.08 21.87
C TRP A 250 -1.50 -3.42 22.64
N PRO A 251 -1.00 -3.50 23.89
CA PRO A 251 -1.00 -4.74 24.66
C PRO A 251 -2.39 -5.34 24.91
N GLU A 252 -3.44 -4.53 24.86
CA GLU A 252 -4.84 -4.93 25.07
C GLU A 252 -5.57 -5.22 23.74
N VAL A 253 -4.94 -4.93 22.61
CA VAL A 253 -5.55 -5.08 21.28
C VAL A 253 -5.56 -6.55 20.86
N GLN A 254 -6.74 -7.06 20.56
CA GLN A 254 -6.88 -8.38 19.94
C GLN A 254 -6.60 -8.27 18.43
N VAL A 255 -5.55 -8.91 17.93
CA VAL A 255 -5.29 -8.98 16.48
C VAL A 255 -6.05 -10.15 15.87
N THR A 256 -6.83 -9.89 14.82
CA THR A 256 -7.56 -10.95 14.08
C THR A 256 -7.31 -10.85 12.58
N HIS A 257 -7.10 -12.01 11.96
CA HIS A 257 -6.93 -12.11 10.51
C HIS A 257 -8.23 -12.59 9.89
N THR A 258 -8.74 -11.84 8.92
CA THR A 258 -9.91 -12.23 8.13
C THR A 258 -9.43 -12.81 6.81
N PRO A 259 -9.69 -14.11 6.55
CA PRO A 259 -9.36 -14.67 5.26
C PRO A 259 -10.14 -13.95 4.17
N TRP A 260 -9.45 -13.51 3.13
CA TRP A 260 -10.09 -13.23 1.86
C TRP A 260 -10.32 -14.57 1.16
N PRO A 261 -11.56 -14.92 0.81
CA PRO A 261 -11.78 -16.09 -0.03
C PRO A 261 -11.04 -15.78 -1.34
N ALA A 262 -9.98 -16.56 -1.63
CA ALA A 262 -9.41 -16.57 -2.97
C ALA A 262 -10.59 -16.70 -3.94
N VAL A 263 -10.68 -15.79 -4.91
CA VAL A 263 -11.76 -15.88 -5.89
C VAL A 263 -11.55 -17.24 -6.57
N PRO A 264 -12.52 -18.17 -6.53
CA PRO A 264 -12.39 -19.40 -7.28
C PRO A 264 -12.19 -18.96 -8.73
N THR A 265 -11.03 -19.28 -9.29
CA THR A 265 -10.68 -18.93 -10.67
C THR A 265 -11.87 -19.30 -11.54
N MET A 266 -12.63 -18.30 -12.01
CA MET A 266 -13.53 -18.49 -13.11
C MET A 266 -12.61 -18.72 -14.30
N ARG A 267 -12.22 -19.99 -14.49
CA ARG A 267 -11.64 -20.46 -15.75
C ARG A 267 -12.67 -20.14 -16.82
N VAL A 268 -12.57 -18.97 -17.42
CA VAL A 268 -13.19 -18.73 -18.70
C VAL A 268 -12.40 -19.57 -19.68
N MET A 269 -12.88 -20.78 -19.93
CA MET A 269 -12.53 -21.50 -21.14
C MET A 269 -13.14 -20.71 -22.31
N ALA A 270 -12.28 -20.15 -23.15
CA ALA A 270 -12.50 -19.97 -24.59
C ALA A 270 -11.14 -19.81 -25.27
#